data_AF-A0A2E9H5I6-F1
#
_entry.id   AF-A0A2E9H5I6-F1
#
_cell.length_a   1.000
_cell.length_b   1.000
_cell.length_c   1.000
_cell.angle_alpha   90.00
_cell.angle_beta   90.00
_cell.angle_gamma   90.00
#
_symmetry.space_group_name_H-M   'P 1'
#
loop_
_entity.id
_entity.type
_entity.pdbx_description
1 polymer ?
#
loop_
_entity_poly.entity_id
_entity_poly.type
_entity_poly.pdbx_seq_one_letter_code
_entity_poly.pdbx_strand_id
1 'polypeptide(L)'
;MTRQKKSRKPGPLAPAKKPKDHNDGVGSTQGKKKGKGQKPGQRHNVSSTKTASTSGTEGQKTDPRKGSRRKIPLVNPVEKPEVKALTPAEELHQLEQDQRLQALVERFEQGETLSEQEQAYLDEKSDRYEQLAEQLGIDLDDDDEWDDEEY
;
A
#
# COMPACT_ATOMS: atom_id res chain seq x y z
N MET A 1 -59.32 -97.22 -16.66
CA MET A 1 -59.31 -96.05 -17.56
C MET A 1 -59.01 -94.81 -16.75
N THR A 2 -57.98 -94.07 -17.16
CA THR A 2 -57.32 -92.97 -16.44
C THR A 2 -57.98 -91.63 -16.76
N ARG A 3 -58.14 -90.75 -15.76
CA ARG A 3 -58.59 -89.36 -16.00
C ARG A 3 -57.74 -88.37 -15.19
N GLN A 4 -56.58 -88.00 -15.73
CA GLN A 4 -55.82 -86.86 -15.22
C GLN A 4 -56.35 -85.58 -15.88
N LYS A 5 -56.82 -84.61 -15.07
CA LYS A 5 -57.24 -83.30 -15.59
C LYS A 5 -56.00 -82.43 -15.82
N LYS A 6 -55.89 -81.85 -17.02
CA LYS A 6 -54.82 -80.91 -17.38
C LYS A 6 -55.07 -79.57 -16.68
N SER A 7 -54.22 -79.22 -15.72
CA SER A 7 -54.16 -77.88 -15.11
C SER A 7 -53.61 -76.89 -16.14
N ARG A 8 -54.31 -75.77 -16.36
CA ARG A 8 -53.85 -74.69 -17.25
C ARG A 8 -53.48 -73.48 -16.39
N LYS A 9 -52.26 -73.46 -15.86
CA LYS A 9 -51.68 -72.22 -15.32
C LYS A 9 -50.97 -71.51 -16.48
N PRO A 10 -51.42 -70.31 -16.90
CA PRO A 10 -50.68 -69.56 -17.89
C PRO A 10 -49.33 -69.16 -17.27
N GLY A 11 -48.24 -69.52 -17.94
CA GLY A 11 -46.90 -69.09 -17.55
C GLY A 11 -46.73 -67.57 -17.68
N PRO A 12 -45.66 -66.98 -17.12
CA PRO A 12 -45.43 -65.54 -17.20
C PRO A 12 -45.30 -65.09 -18.66
N LEU A 13 -45.94 -63.96 -18.98
CA LEU A 13 -46.07 -63.44 -20.35
C LEU A 13 -44.74 -62.96 -20.97
N ALA A 14 -43.74 -62.66 -20.15
CA ALA A 14 -42.39 -62.25 -20.56
C ALA A 14 -41.37 -62.39 -19.41
N PRO A 15 -40.06 -62.52 -19.70
CA PRO A 15 -39.02 -62.47 -18.67
C PRO A 15 -38.99 -61.09 -18.00
N ALA A 16 -38.89 -61.08 -16.66
CA ALA A 16 -38.78 -59.84 -15.90
C ALA A 16 -37.47 -59.11 -16.25
N LYS A 17 -37.53 -57.78 -16.37
CA LYS A 17 -36.34 -56.95 -16.56
C LYS A 17 -35.44 -57.07 -15.34
N LYS A 18 -34.14 -57.29 -15.55
CA LYS A 18 -33.15 -57.27 -14.47
C LYS A 18 -33.18 -55.87 -13.81
N PRO A 19 -33.07 -55.79 -12.47
CA PRO A 19 -32.92 -54.50 -11.80
C PRO A 19 -31.69 -53.80 -12.35
N LYS A 20 -31.79 -52.49 -12.55
CA LYS A 20 -30.64 -51.64 -12.88
C LYS A 20 -29.82 -51.54 -11.60
N ASP A 21 -28.73 -52.30 -11.50
CA ASP A 21 -27.77 -52.13 -10.43
C ASP A 21 -27.29 -50.67 -10.46
N HIS A 22 -27.61 -49.91 -9.41
CA HIS A 22 -27.13 -48.55 -9.23
C HIS A 22 -25.78 -48.61 -8.51
N ASN A 23 -24.76 -49.03 -9.26
CA ASN A 23 -23.34 -48.87 -8.93
C ASN A 23 -22.70 -48.38 -10.25
N ASP A 24 -21.93 -47.30 -10.31
CA ASP A 24 -21.27 -46.53 -9.28
C ASP A 24 -21.38 -45.06 -9.65
N GLY A 25 -21.52 -44.22 -8.63
CA GLY A 25 -21.10 -42.82 -8.71
C GLY A 25 -19.59 -42.77 -8.93
N VAL A 26 -19.12 -43.12 -10.12
CA VAL A 26 -17.87 -42.58 -10.63
C VAL A 26 -18.16 -41.10 -10.80
N GLY A 27 -17.64 -40.30 -9.87
CA GLY A 27 -17.67 -38.86 -9.91
C GLY A 27 -17.18 -38.40 -11.27
N SER A 28 -18.13 -38.18 -12.19
CA SER A 28 -17.92 -37.40 -13.37
C SER A 28 -17.63 -36.01 -12.85
N THR A 29 -16.36 -35.71 -12.63
CA THR A 29 -15.80 -34.36 -12.56
C THR A 29 -15.92 -33.71 -13.94
N GLN A 30 -17.08 -33.79 -14.57
CA GLN A 30 -17.46 -32.91 -15.65
C GLN A 30 -17.71 -31.58 -14.97
N GLY A 31 -16.64 -30.78 -14.88
CA GLY A 31 -16.71 -29.39 -14.48
C GLY A 31 -17.84 -28.69 -15.23
N LYS A 32 -18.43 -27.67 -14.60
CA LYS A 32 -19.55 -26.90 -15.16
C LYS A 32 -19.28 -26.61 -16.64
N LYS A 33 -20.11 -27.12 -17.54
CA LYS A 33 -19.98 -26.84 -18.98
C LYS A 33 -19.92 -25.32 -19.18
N LYS A 34 -18.82 -24.83 -19.76
CA LYS A 34 -18.63 -23.41 -20.11
C LYS A 34 -19.84 -22.98 -20.96
N GLY A 35 -20.59 -21.97 -20.51
CA GLY A 35 -21.77 -21.46 -21.23
C GLY A 35 -23.12 -21.72 -20.55
N LYS A 36 -23.21 -22.51 -19.47
CA LYS A 36 -24.36 -22.43 -18.57
C LYS A 36 -24.12 -21.26 -17.62
N GLY A 37 -24.91 -20.19 -17.76
CA GLY A 37 -24.72 -18.90 -17.08
C GLY A 37 -24.58 -18.95 -15.55
N GLN A 38 -24.53 -17.78 -14.93
CA GLN A 38 -24.31 -17.69 -13.48
C GLN A 38 -25.39 -18.43 -12.69
N LYS A 39 -25.00 -18.99 -11.54
CA LYS A 39 -25.94 -19.67 -10.63
C LYS A 39 -27.06 -18.71 -10.21
N PRO A 40 -28.32 -19.18 -10.05
CA PRO A 40 -29.39 -18.35 -9.51
C PRO A 40 -28.99 -17.83 -8.12
N GLY A 41 -29.21 -16.52 -7.90
CA GLY A 41 -28.85 -15.86 -6.65
C GLY A 41 -29.73 -16.31 -5.49
N GLN A 42 -29.11 -16.60 -4.34
CA GLN A 42 -29.84 -16.97 -3.13
C GLN A 42 -30.34 -15.73 -2.41
N ARG A 43 -31.67 -15.52 -2.42
CA ARG A 43 -32.35 -14.38 -1.80
C ARG A 43 -32.53 -14.51 -0.28
N HIS A 44 -32.29 -15.69 0.27
CA HIS A 44 -32.63 -16.02 1.67
C HIS A 44 -31.51 -15.80 2.69
N ASN A 45 -30.30 -15.38 2.28
CA ASN A 45 -29.32 -14.96 3.28
C ASN A 45 -29.46 -13.47 3.53
N VAL A 46 -30.42 -13.12 4.39
CA VAL A 46 -30.46 -11.81 5.03
C VAL A 46 -29.20 -11.74 5.87
N SER A 47 -28.16 -11.10 5.34
CA SER A 47 -26.85 -10.98 5.98
C SER A 47 -27.02 -10.47 7.41
N SER A 48 -26.96 -11.39 8.37
CA SER A 48 -26.72 -11.07 9.76
C SER A 48 -25.41 -10.28 9.80
N THR A 49 -25.54 -9.03 10.21
CA THR A 49 -24.52 -8.02 10.41
C THR A 49 -23.28 -8.65 11.08
N LYS A 50 -22.24 -8.97 10.30
CA LYS A 50 -20.93 -9.29 10.86
C LYS A 50 -20.23 -7.98 11.19
N THR A 51 -20.32 -7.61 12.45
CA THR A 51 -19.45 -6.63 13.10
C THR A 51 -18.04 -7.19 13.22
N ALA A 52 -17.07 -6.40 12.74
CA ALA A 52 -15.63 -6.44 13.04
C ALA A 52 -14.88 -7.73 12.60
N SER A 53 -13.61 -7.75 12.22
CA SER A 53 -12.47 -6.85 12.47
C SER A 53 -11.34 -7.18 11.47
N THR A 54 -10.67 -6.13 10.98
CA THR A 54 -9.22 -6.01 10.69
C THR A 54 -8.51 -6.88 9.64
N SER A 55 -7.55 -6.19 9.01
CA SER A 55 -6.41 -6.63 8.18
C SER A 55 -6.70 -7.21 6.80
N GLY A 56 -6.43 -6.39 5.77
CA GLY A 56 -6.35 -6.84 4.39
C GLY A 56 -6.54 -5.67 3.44
N THR A 57 -5.44 -5.21 2.87
CA THR A 57 -5.32 -4.25 1.77
C THR A 57 -6.01 -4.73 0.50
N GLU A 58 -7.33 -4.73 0.50
CA GLU A 58 -8.14 -4.70 -0.71
C GLU A 58 -9.27 -3.71 -0.44
N GLY A 59 -9.36 -2.69 -1.30
CA GLY A 59 -10.23 -1.53 -1.13
C GLY A 59 -11.56 -1.91 -0.50
N GLN A 60 -11.81 -1.40 0.71
CA GLN A 60 -13.07 -1.57 1.42
C GLN A 60 -14.20 -1.34 0.41
N LYS A 61 -14.99 -2.38 0.14
CA LYS A 61 -16.15 -2.29 -0.76
C LYS A 61 -17.09 -1.24 -0.19
N THR A 62 -16.92 0.01 -0.63
CA THR A 62 -17.75 1.12 -0.22
C THR A 62 -19.18 0.80 -0.61
N ASP A 63 -20.10 0.99 0.32
CA ASP A 63 -21.52 0.74 0.07
C ASP A 63 -21.96 1.50 -1.20
N PRO A 64 -22.47 0.82 -2.24
CA PRO A 64 -22.90 1.47 -3.48
C PRO A 64 -24.00 2.52 -3.27
N ARG A 65 -24.69 2.50 -2.13
CA ARG A 65 -25.70 3.50 -1.77
C ARG A 65 -25.12 4.81 -1.24
N LYS A 66 -23.83 4.87 -0.88
CA LYS A 66 -23.18 6.06 -0.31
C LYS A 66 -22.65 7.07 -1.34
N GLY A 67 -22.90 6.86 -2.64
CA GLY A 67 -22.37 7.72 -3.72
C GLY A 67 -22.70 9.21 -3.56
N SER A 68 -23.99 9.55 -3.42
CA SER A 68 -24.44 10.95 -3.37
C SER A 68 -24.23 11.65 -2.02
N ARG A 69 -23.85 10.92 -0.96
CA ARG A 69 -23.53 11.49 0.37
C ARG A 69 -22.02 11.58 0.62
N ARG A 70 -21.19 11.25 -0.37
CA ARG A 70 -19.74 11.35 -0.25
C ARG A 70 -19.35 12.83 -0.22
N LYS A 71 -18.60 13.23 0.81
CA LYS A 71 -18.08 14.59 0.94
C LYS A 71 -17.21 14.92 -0.28
N ILE A 72 -17.40 16.11 -0.85
CA ILE A 72 -16.61 16.63 -1.96
C ILE A 72 -15.63 17.65 -1.36
N PRO A 73 -14.31 17.55 -1.60
CA PRO A 73 -13.37 18.56 -1.14
C PRO A 73 -13.66 19.88 -1.87
N LEU A 74 -13.62 20.99 -1.12
CA LEU A 74 -13.96 22.33 -1.64
C LEU A 74 -12.86 22.90 -2.55
N VAL A 75 -11.64 22.37 -2.48
CA VAL A 75 -10.46 22.82 -3.23
C VAL A 75 -9.81 21.59 -3.86
N ASN A 76 -9.38 21.69 -5.13
CA ASN A 76 -8.57 20.65 -5.76
C ASN A 76 -7.27 20.50 -4.95
N PRO A 77 -6.80 19.27 -4.66
CA PRO A 77 -5.47 19.11 -4.10
C PRO A 77 -4.47 19.56 -5.17
N VAL A 78 -4.06 20.82 -5.08
CA VAL A 78 -2.85 21.29 -5.73
C VAL A 78 -1.75 20.48 -5.06
N GLU A 79 -1.14 19.57 -5.81
CA GLU A 79 0.13 18.95 -5.43
C GLU A 79 1.05 20.11 -5.10
N LYS A 80 1.30 20.33 -3.80
CA LYS A 80 2.30 21.31 -3.38
C LYS A 80 3.57 20.91 -4.11
N PRO A 81 4.24 21.82 -4.85
CA PRO A 81 5.52 21.47 -5.42
C PRO A 81 6.37 20.96 -4.26
N GLU A 82 6.85 19.73 -4.37
CA GLU A 82 7.83 19.20 -3.44
C GLU A 82 9.02 20.14 -3.53
N VAL A 83 9.06 21.11 -2.62
CA VAL A 83 10.26 21.89 -2.35
C VAL A 83 11.24 20.81 -1.96
N LYS A 84 12.16 20.48 -2.87
CA LYS A 84 13.25 19.55 -2.58
C LYS A 84 13.90 20.13 -1.33
N ALA A 85 13.67 19.50 -0.19
CA ALA A 85 14.34 19.89 1.04
C ALA A 85 15.83 19.77 0.72
N LEU A 86 16.55 20.89 0.79
CA LEU A 86 17.99 20.86 0.60
C LEU A 86 18.55 19.87 1.60
N THR A 87 19.48 19.04 1.16
CA THR A 87 20.20 18.18 2.10
C THR A 87 21.05 19.07 3.01
N PRO A 88 21.31 18.71 4.27
CA PRO A 88 22.14 19.51 5.16
C PRO A 88 23.50 19.90 4.55
N ALA A 89 24.11 19.01 3.77
CA ALA A 89 25.35 19.27 3.03
C ALA A 89 25.18 20.33 1.91
N GLU A 90 24.05 20.33 1.21
CA GLU A 90 23.76 21.31 0.17
C GLU A 90 23.50 22.70 0.76
N GLU A 91 22.83 22.76 1.91
CA GLU A 91 22.64 24.01 2.66
C GLU A 91 23.96 24.57 3.19
N LEU A 92 24.84 23.72 3.73
CA LEU A 92 26.17 24.13 4.19
C LEU A 92 27.00 24.70 3.04
N HIS A 93 27.04 24.01 1.90
CA HIS A 93 27.72 24.48 0.70
C HIS A 93 27.15 25.81 0.17
N GLN A 94 25.83 26.03 0.30
CA GLN A 94 25.23 27.31 -0.06
C GLN A 94 25.68 28.45 0.88
N LEU A 95 25.82 28.19 2.19
CA LEU A 95 26.34 29.17 3.14
C LEU A 95 27.79 29.53 2.84
N GLU A 96 28.63 28.55 2.53
CA GLU A 96 30.04 28.76 2.15
C GLU A 96 30.19 29.61 0.88
N GLN A 97 29.23 29.51 -0.05
CA GLN A 97 29.22 30.27 -1.31
C GLN A 97 28.48 31.60 -1.24
N ASP A 98 27.92 31.98 -0.08
CA ASP A 98 27.18 33.23 0.05
C ASP A 98 28.13 34.44 0.03
N GLN A 99 28.14 35.16 -1.10
CA GLN A 99 28.95 36.35 -1.31
C GLN A 99 28.71 37.45 -0.27
N ARG A 100 27.48 37.56 0.25
CA ARG A 100 27.16 38.57 1.26
C ARG A 100 27.81 38.21 2.59
N LEU A 101 27.74 36.94 2.98
CA LEU A 101 28.35 36.45 4.21
C LEU A 101 29.87 36.62 4.16
N GLN A 102 30.50 36.19 3.06
CA GLN A 102 31.95 36.35 2.83
C GLN A 102 32.41 37.80 2.96
N ALA A 103 31.70 38.74 2.32
CA ALA A 103 32.04 40.16 2.39
C ALA A 103 31.87 40.76 3.80
N LEU A 104 30.92 40.25 4.60
CA LEU A 104 30.74 40.69 5.98
C LEU A 104 31.84 40.14 6.90
N VAL A 105 32.24 38.88 6.71
CA VAL A 105 33.36 38.27 7.44
C VAL A 105 34.66 39.01 7.15
N GLU A 106 34.96 39.30 5.89
CA GLU A 106 36.17 40.04 5.52
C GLU A 106 36.23 41.43 6.19
N ARG A 107 35.11 42.18 6.21
CA ARG A 107 35.06 43.48 6.90
C ARG A 107 35.20 43.35 8.42
N PHE A 108 34.62 42.31 9.00
CA PHE A 108 34.75 42.02 10.43
C PHE A 108 36.22 41.71 10.80
N GLU A 109 36.91 40.91 9.99
CA GLU A 109 38.34 40.60 10.15
C GLU A 109 39.24 41.84 9.95
N GLN A 110 38.86 42.73 9.03
CA GLN A 110 39.51 44.03 8.83
C GLN A 110 39.29 45.00 10.00
N GLY A 111 38.43 44.65 10.97
CA GLY A 111 38.11 45.47 12.14
C GLY A 111 37.15 46.63 11.83
N GLU A 112 36.42 46.58 10.72
CA GLU A 112 35.37 47.54 10.42
C GLU A 112 34.15 47.29 11.33
N THR A 113 33.51 48.37 11.77
CA THR A 113 32.28 48.26 12.57
C THR A 113 31.09 47.95 11.68
N LEU A 114 30.57 46.72 11.77
CA LEU A 114 29.33 46.31 11.11
C LEU A 114 28.11 46.99 11.76
N SER A 115 27.05 47.19 10.99
CA SER A 115 25.77 47.60 11.56
C SER A 115 25.14 46.49 12.40
N GLU A 116 24.25 46.83 13.34
CA GLU A 116 23.57 45.84 14.19
C GLU A 116 22.86 44.73 13.38
N GLN A 117 22.29 45.10 12.22
CA GLN A 117 21.61 44.15 11.33
C GLN A 117 22.59 43.20 10.61
N GLU A 118 23.76 43.70 10.24
CA GLU A 118 24.80 42.91 9.59
C GLU A 118 25.48 41.97 10.59
N GLN A 119 25.75 42.44 11.80
CA GLN A 119 26.27 41.62 12.89
C GLN A 119 25.28 40.51 13.23
N ALA A 120 24.00 40.83 13.45
CA ALA A 120 22.98 39.83 13.75
C ALA A 120 22.81 38.80 12.62
N TYR A 121 22.96 39.22 11.36
CA TYR A 121 22.93 38.31 10.22
C TYR A 121 24.16 37.39 10.20
N LEU A 122 25.35 37.91 10.48
CA LEU A 122 26.57 37.11 10.57
C LEU A 122 26.43 36.07 11.69
N ASP A 123 26.01 36.50 12.88
CA ASP A 123 25.80 35.61 14.03
C ASP A 123 24.78 34.50 13.71
N GLU A 124 23.62 34.85 13.12
CA GLU A 124 22.59 33.88 12.71
C GLU A 124 23.13 32.84 11.70
N LYS A 125 23.97 33.28 10.76
CA LYS A 125 24.56 32.38 9.75
C LYS A 125 25.67 31.50 10.32
N SER A 126 26.49 32.03 11.23
CA SER A 126 27.50 31.24 11.94
C SER A 126 26.85 30.17 12.82
N ASP A 127 25.83 30.51 13.61
CA ASP A 127 25.07 29.55 14.42
C ASP A 127 24.46 28.44 13.55
N ARG A 128 23.97 28.81 12.36
CA ARG A 128 23.39 27.85 11.41
C ARG A 128 24.47 26.93 10.82
N TYR A 129 25.64 27.47 10.53
CA TYR A 129 26.79 26.70 10.03
C TYR A 129 27.24 25.66 11.06
N GLU A 130 27.39 26.06 12.33
CA GLU A 130 27.74 25.14 13.43
C GLU A 130 26.72 24.01 13.57
N GLN A 131 25.43 24.31 13.55
CA GLN A 131 24.37 23.28 13.59
C GLN A 131 24.43 22.31 12.40
N LEU A 132 24.76 22.80 11.20
CA LEU A 132 24.87 21.97 10.00
C LEU A 132 26.14 21.10 10.06
N ALA A 133 27.25 21.64 10.56
CA ALA A 133 28.48 20.89 10.79
C ALA A 133 28.25 19.75 11.80
N GLU A 134 27.62 20.04 12.95
CA GLU A 134 27.27 19.02 13.95
C GLU A 134 26.34 17.94 13.37
N GLN A 135 25.33 18.33 12.57
CA GLN A 135 24.43 17.39 11.91
C GLN A 135 25.13 16.47 10.90
N LEU A 136 26.22 16.94 10.30
CA LEU A 136 27.04 16.18 9.36
C LEU A 136 28.18 15.41 10.05
N GLY A 137 28.40 15.62 11.36
CA GLY A 137 29.51 15.03 12.11
C GLY A 137 30.87 15.64 11.73
N ILE A 138 30.88 16.91 11.32
CA ILE A 138 32.10 17.67 11.11
C ILE A 138 32.41 18.36 12.43
N ASP A 139 33.37 17.83 13.17
CA ASP A 139 33.82 18.44 14.43
C ASP A 139 34.66 19.68 14.11
N LEU A 140 34.07 20.87 14.28
CA LEU A 140 34.72 22.16 14.01
C LEU A 140 35.87 22.48 14.98
N ASP A 141 35.89 21.82 16.14
CA ASP A 141 36.93 21.97 17.17
C ASP A 141 38.11 21.00 16.97
N ASP A 142 37.98 20.01 16.08
CA ASP A 142 38.96 18.92 15.86
C ASP A 142 39.69 19.07 14.51
N ASP A 143 40.03 20.31 14.14
CA ASP A 143 40.84 20.66 12.95
C ASP A 143 42.31 20.12 13.03
N ASP A 144 42.61 19.26 14.00
CA ASP A 144 43.90 18.59 14.24
C ASP A 144 43.91 17.09 13.83
N GLU A 145 42.83 16.52 13.26
CA GLU A 145 42.76 15.09 12.87
C GLU A 145 42.70 14.82 11.35
N TRP A 146 43.34 15.66 10.52
CA TRP A 146 43.65 15.32 9.12
C TRP A 146 45.15 15.07 8.91
N ASP A 147 45.63 13.85 9.18
CA ASP A 147 46.74 13.20 8.43
C ASP A 147 46.98 11.73 8.88
N ASP A 148 46.19 10.72 8.45
CA ASP A 148 46.73 9.35 8.20
C ASP A 148 45.75 8.32 7.55
N GLU A 149 45.13 8.59 6.39
CA GLU A 149 44.58 7.51 5.55
C GLU A 149 45.15 7.55 4.12
N GLU A 150 46.49 7.46 4.04
CA GLU A 150 47.17 6.86 2.89
C GLU A 150 47.71 5.47 3.28
N TYR A 151 46.87 4.42 3.18
CA TYR A 151 47.32 3.06 2.82
C TYR A 151 46.19 2.16 2.29
#